data_AF-A0A4R4LRQ6-F1
#
_entry.id   AF-A0A4R4LRQ6-F1
#
_cell.length_a   1.000
_cell.length_b   1.000
_cell.length_c   1.000
_cell.angle_alpha   90.00
_cell.angle_beta   90.00
_cell.angle_gamma   90.00
#
_symmetry.space_group_name_H-M   'P 1'
#
loop_
_entity.id
_entity.type
_entity.pdbx_description
1 polymer ?
#
loop_
_entity_poly.entity_id
_entity_poly.type
_entity_poly.pdbx_seq_one_letter_code
_entity_poly.pdbx_strand_id
1 'polypeptide(L)' 'MGWGSAGYRIFDPVAQALIDADASEETKRRVLGDLIEELRQEDWDTEHDSLQRFEDDPTIVAIFAEHGVTR' A
#
# COMPACT_ATOMS: atom_id res chain seq x y z
N MET A 1 -18.89 -6.83 8.11
CA MET A 1 -18.84 -6.83 6.64
C MET A 1 -17.38 -6.72 6.29
N GLY A 2 -16.81 -7.73 5.62
CA GLY A 2 -15.36 -7.86 5.45
C GLY A 2 -14.74 -6.66 4.73
N TRP A 3 -13.55 -6.28 5.16
CA TRP A 3 -12.69 -5.26 4.57
C TRP A 3 -12.12 -5.68 3.20
N GLY A 4 -12.85 -6.50 2.45
CA GLY A 4 -12.45 -7.13 1.18
C GLY A 4 -12.20 -6.16 0.01
N SER A 5 -12.12 -4.86 0.29
CA SER A 5 -11.94 -3.79 -0.68
C SER A 5 -11.06 -2.66 -0.13
N ALA A 6 -10.39 -2.88 1.01
CA ALA A 6 -9.59 -1.85 1.68
C ALA A 6 -8.42 -1.35 0.80
N GLY A 7 -7.90 -2.18 -0.10
CA GLY A 7 -6.87 -1.77 -1.06
C GLY A 7 -7.37 -0.64 -1.94
N TYR A 8 -8.41 -0.92 -2.72
CA TYR A 8 -9.04 0.06 -3.60
C TYR A 8 -9.65 1.28 -2.89
N ARG A 9 -10.12 1.13 -1.64
CA ARG A 9 -10.85 2.19 -0.93
C ARG A 9 -10.00 3.04 0.00
N ILE A 10 -8.85 2.54 0.44
CA ILE A 10 -8.03 3.18 1.48
C ILE A 10 -6.57 3.23 1.04
N PHE A 11 -5.95 2.10 0.74
CA PHE A 11 -4.53 2.07 0.38
C PHE A 11 -4.26 2.83 -0.94
N ASP A 12 -4.95 2.48 -2.02
CA ASP A 12 -4.69 3.04 -3.35
C ASP A 12 -4.87 4.56 -3.42
N PRO A 13 -5.93 5.17 -2.85
CA PRO A 13 -6.07 6.62 -2.84
C PRO A 13 -4.96 7.32 -2.04
N VAL A 14 -4.49 6.72 -0.93
CA VAL A 14 -3.41 7.29 -0.11
C VAL A 14 -2.07 7.19 -0.84
N ALA A 15 -1.77 6.03 -1.42
CA ALA A 15 -0.58 5.81 -2.23
C ALA A 15 -0.53 6.78 -3.42
N GLN A 16 -1.64 6.93 -4.14
CA GLN A 16 -1.73 7.88 -5.25
C GLN A 16 -1.55 9.33 -4.79
N ALA A 17 -2.17 9.73 -3.68
CA ALA A 17 -2.02 11.09 -3.17
C ALA A 17 -0.57 11.42 -2.77
N LEU A 18 0.18 10.45 -2.23
CA LEU A 18 1.60 10.62 -1.92
C LEU A 18 2.46 10.73 -3.18
N ILE A 19 2.12 9.98 -4.24
CA ILE A 19 2.76 10.12 -5.56
C ILE A 19 2.48 11.50 -6.13
N ASP A 20 1.22 11.92 -6.17
CA ASP A 20 0.79 13.19 -6.75
C ASP A 20 1.40 14.40 -6.01
N ALA A 21 1.67 14.25 -4.71
CA ALA A 21 2.33 15.25 -3.88
C ALA A 21 3.87 15.25 -3.98
N ASP A 22 4.46 14.36 -4.79
CA ASP A 22 5.91 14.13 -4.86
C ASP A 22 6.54 13.90 -3.47
N ALA A 23 5.84 13.13 -2.63
CA ALA A 23 6.29 12.84 -1.28
C ALA A 23 7.62 12.05 -1.31
N SER A 24 8.53 12.39 -0.38
CA SER A 24 9.81 11.70 -0.26
C SER A 24 9.63 10.20 -0.01
N GLU A 25 10.61 9.39 -0.44
CA GLU A 25 10.59 7.95 -0.18
C GLU A 25 10.47 7.62 1.31
N GLU A 26 11.12 8.40 2.18
CA GLU A 26 11.01 8.25 3.63
C GLU A 26 9.56 8.44 4.12
N THR A 27 8.87 9.46 3.58
CA THR A 27 7.46 9.72 3.89
C THR A 27 6.57 8.60 3.37
N LYS A 28 6.79 8.14 2.13
CA LYS A 28 6.05 7.02 1.55
C LYS A 28 6.23 5.75 2.37
N ARG A 29 7.48 5.39 2.73
CA ARG A 29 7.79 4.21 3.56
C ARG A 29 7.07 4.26 4.89
N ARG A 30 7.14 5.38 5.60
CA ARG A 30 6.47 5.53 6.88
C ARG A 30 4.95 5.40 6.75
N VAL A 31 4.33 6.20 5.88
CA VAL A 31 2.86 6.26 5.80
C VAL A 31 2.26 4.97 5.24
N LEU A 32 2.82 4.45 4.14
CA LEU A 32 2.28 3.24 3.50
C LEU A 32 2.65 1.98 4.28
N GLY A 33 3.81 1.94 4.93
CA GLY A 33 4.18 0.82 5.80
C GLY A 33 3.24 0.70 6.99
N ASP A 34 3.03 1.81 7.72
CA ASP A 34 2.06 1.86 8.83
C ASP A 34 0.66 1.44 8.35
N LEU A 35 0.24 1.89 7.17
CA LEU A 35 -1.06 1.55 6.61
C LEU A 35 -1.18 0.05 6.25
N ILE A 36 -0.13 -0.56 5.70
CA ILE A 36 -0.12 -2.01 5.43
C ILE A 36 -0.25 -2.80 6.73
N GLU A 37 0.48 -2.44 7.78
CA GLU A 37 0.41 -3.14 9.07
C GLU A 37 -0.99 -3.10 9.69
N GLU A 38 -1.63 -1.93 9.66
CA GLU A 38 -2.98 -1.76 10.20
C GLU A 38 -4.03 -2.50 9.35
N LEU A 39 -3.96 -2.36 8.03
CA LEU A 39 -4.91 -3.02 7.13
C LEU A 39 -4.79 -4.55 7.22
N ARG A 40 -3.58 -5.09 7.38
CA ARG A 40 -3.37 -6.53 7.59
C ARG A 40 -4.02 -7.07 8.84
N GLN A 41 -4.02 -6.30 9.93
CA GLN A 41 -4.70 -6.69 11.17
C GLN A 41 -6.22 -6.76 10.99
N GLU A 42 -6.77 -6.02 10.02
CA GLU A 42 -8.20 -5.97 9.67
C GLU A 42 -8.59 -6.96 8.54
N ASP A 43 -7.77 -7.99 8.30
CA ASP A 43 -7.96 -9.01 7.25
C ASP A 43 -8.04 -8.41 5.83
N TRP A 44 -7.17 -7.44 5.53
CA TRP A 44 -7.03 -6.91 4.17
C TRP A 44 -6.53 -7.99 3.19
N ASP A 45 -7.38 -8.38 2.25
CA ASP A 45 -7.16 -9.47 1.27
C ASP A 45 -6.82 -8.98 -0.14
N THR A 46 -6.90 -7.67 -0.39
CA THR A 46 -6.66 -7.03 -1.70
C THR A 46 -5.24 -6.46 -1.82
N GLU A 47 -4.31 -6.94 -1.01
CA GLU A 47 -2.90 -6.51 -0.99
C GLU A 47 -2.22 -6.72 -2.34
N HIS A 48 -2.44 -7.89 -2.96
CA HIS A 48 -1.82 -8.25 -4.24
C HIS A 48 -2.36 -7.43 -5.41
N ASP A 49 -3.66 -7.12 -5.39
CA ASP A 49 -4.27 -6.22 -6.38
C ASP A 49 -3.67 -4.82 -6.29
N SER A 50 -3.47 -4.33 -5.06
CA SER A 50 -2.89 -3.01 -4.79
C SER A 50 -1.41 -2.98 -5.19
N LEU A 51 -0.65 -4.04 -4.87
CA LEU A 51 0.73 -4.21 -5.34
C LEU A 51 0.80 -4.23 -6.87
N GLN A 52 -0.10 -4.94 -7.55
CA GLN A 52 -0.14 -4.96 -9.01
C GLN A 52 -0.42 -3.57 -9.59
N ARG A 53 -1.31 -2.80 -8.96
CA ARG A 53 -1.64 -1.44 -9.39
C ARG A 53 -0.44 -0.49 -9.35
N PHE A 54 0.45 -0.65 -8.37
CA PHE A 54 1.63 0.19 -8.19
C PHE A 54 2.93 -0.51 -8.58
N GLU A 55 2.88 -1.52 -9.45
CA GLU A 55 4.07 -2.31 -9.83
C GLU A 55 5.18 -1.48 -10.48
N ASP A 56 4.83 -0.32 -11.04
CA ASP A 56 5.77 0.63 -11.67
C ASP A 56 6.43 1.60 -10.67
N ASP A 57 5.95 1.72 -9.41
CA ASP A 57 6.60 2.55 -8.37
C ASP A 57 7.55 1.66 -7.52
N PRO A 58 8.87 1.73 -7.73
CA PRO A 58 9.82 0.86 -7.05
C PRO A 58 9.87 1.09 -5.54
N THR A 59 9.49 2.27 -5.05
CA THR A 59 9.39 2.54 -3.62
C THR A 59 8.21 1.80 -3.03
N ILE A 60 7.04 1.84 -3.67
CA ILE A 60 5.84 1.14 -3.19
C ILE A 60 6.04 -0.37 -3.23
N VAL A 61 6.62 -0.91 -4.31
CA VAL A 61 6.97 -2.34 -4.40
C VAL A 61 7.91 -2.76 -3.27
N ALA A 62 8.93 -1.96 -2.96
CA ALA A 62 9.84 -2.24 -1.86
C ALA A 62 9.12 -2.25 -0.51
N ILE A 63 8.20 -1.31 -0.27
CA ILE A 63 7.40 -1.27 0.97
C ILE A 63 6.56 -2.56 1.10
N PHE A 64 5.81 -2.96 0.08
CA PHE A 64 5.06 -4.23 0.12
C PHE A 64 5.95 -5.44 0.43
N ALA A 65 7.13 -5.52 -0.20
CA ALA A 65 8.08 -6.60 0.03
C ALA A 65 8.63 -6.61 1.47
N GLU A 66 8.90 -5.45 2.05
CA GLU A 66 9.32 -5.30 3.47
C GLU A 66 8.24 -5.86 4.44
N HIS A 67 6.97 -5.76 4.07
CA HIS A 67 5.84 -6.30 4.84
C HIS A 67 5.44 -7.74 4.43
N GLY A 68 6.25 -8.41 3.59
CA GLY A 68 6.05 -9.81 3.21
C GLY A 68 4.99 -10.03 2.13
N VAL A 69 4.57 -8.98 1.44
CA VAL A 69 3.69 -9.05 0.27
C VAL A 69 4.55 -8.99 -0.98
N THR A 70 4.67 -10.11 -1.67
CA THR A 70 5.47 -10.22 -2.90
C THR A 70 4.65 -10.88 -4.00
N ARG A 71 4.92 -10.53 -5.26
CA ARG A 71 4.29 -11.13 -6.43
C ARG A 71 4.63 -12.62 -6.58
#